data_AF-A0A7Y5RW51-F1
#
_entry.id   AF-A0A7Y5RW51-F1
#
_cell.length_a   1.000
_cell.length_b   1.000
_cell.length_c   1.000
_cell.angle_alpha   90.00
_cell.angle_beta   90.00
_cell.angle_gamma   90.00
#
_symmetry.space_group_name_H-M   'P 1'
#
loop_
_entity.id
_entity.type
_entity.pdbx_description
1 polymer ?
#
loop_
_entity_poly.entity_id
_entity_poly.type
_entity_poly.pdbx_seq_one_letter_code
_entity_poly.pdbx_strand_id
1 'polypeptide(L)'
;MCYRAAVLGGLIAAAGLGAVSRQSPPASQPSTSASATATATAESGDPEDRPLANRQGASHERALERFGGNRRTERAVADGLAWLAAHQRADGVWERERFDLCCPPDDRCGGVAVDRNNHELNVGLSALATLAFLGAGYTHEQGPYADTITRAFNYILAQQTSDGTFSPTSAFQIYNDAVATLAIAEASIMTRDPVFDRPLRRAVAHLARAQQDSGGWDYTAHATNRNDTSITGWVLMALESAQAAGAPPPASAVWRMIGHFERATERDGRVWYADEGIGVQRDRATRLRVQRYGPAMVAVGLYAHATIGWRPDDAIAQRQAERLLADPPSYERMTRLDPSGLHSEYYWYYGTLALFHRGGDEWRTWNRALRDCIVEYQERPVRPNGQRRHAYGSWPPFGLKWGKWGKMGGRIYSTAINVLTLEVYYRYVPTYLSPHGLIGPRELRAYVESAPEAQWKDVLPRVARFHPDTCEPVLLWMLDSSDAAARLGAAIELGMLGSPQAKRELTRQSGSAVGAVRLRIEQALGRLDEQSAQRTYGSVTRVNDAAGMFLFELHGRAAYYGQTVHVIRDGAAAGSARVDRRFSSHDVAAATVLEGAPRAGDMVVGESAAGERRTEESK
;
A
#
# COMPACT_ATOMS: atom_id res chain seq x y z
N MET A 1 41.10 36.62 1.42
CA MET A 1 41.40 37.93 0.81
C MET A 1 40.15 38.37 0.05
N CYS A 2 39.22 39.06 0.72
CA CYS A 2 39.04 40.53 0.74
C CYS A 2 38.60 41.07 -0.64
N TYR A 3 37.39 41.60 -0.82
CA TYR A 3 36.93 42.90 -0.33
C TYR A 3 35.37 42.96 -0.26
N ARG A 4 34.78 43.28 0.91
CA ARG A 4 34.10 44.55 1.32
C ARG A 4 32.82 44.89 0.52
N ALA A 5 31.61 44.85 1.08
CA ALA A 5 31.02 45.64 2.18
C ALA A 5 30.66 47.09 1.77
N ALA A 6 29.35 47.40 1.78
CA ALA A 6 28.80 48.74 1.89
C ALA A 6 27.67 48.73 2.93
N VAL A 7 27.90 49.48 4.00
CA VAL A 7 26.96 49.82 5.08
C VAL A 7 26.53 51.26 4.84
N LEU A 8 25.25 51.54 5.03
CA LEU A 8 24.78 52.88 5.39
C LEU A 8 23.61 52.72 6.37
N GLY A 9 23.73 53.38 7.52
CA GLY A 9 22.77 53.33 8.62
C GLY A 9 22.20 54.70 8.98
N GLY A 10 21.38 54.68 10.03
CA GLY A 10 20.80 55.83 10.74
C GLY A 10 19.27 55.80 10.70
N LEU A 11 18.49 56.07 11.75
CA LEU A 11 18.77 56.52 13.12
C LEU A 11 17.45 56.39 13.93
N ILE A 12 17.58 55.81 15.13
CA ILE A 12 16.88 56.02 16.42
C ILE A 12 15.55 56.81 16.47
N ALA A 13 14.53 56.20 17.09
CA ALA A 13 13.63 56.86 18.05
C ALA A 13 13.10 55.84 19.08
N ALA A 14 13.29 56.14 20.36
CA ALA A 14 12.80 55.39 21.52
C ALA A 14 11.77 56.24 22.28
N ALA A 15 10.70 55.63 22.79
CA ALA A 15 10.03 55.92 24.07
C ALA A 15 8.66 55.21 24.14
N GLY A 16 8.31 54.68 25.33
CA GLY A 16 6.90 54.43 25.68
C GLY A 16 6.63 53.21 26.57
N LEU A 17 7.04 53.28 27.84
CA LEU A 17 6.54 52.43 28.92
C LEU A 17 5.03 52.68 29.14
N GLY A 18 4.27 51.61 29.37
CA GLY A 18 2.86 51.69 29.76
C GLY A 18 2.37 50.38 30.37
N ALA A 19 2.63 50.20 31.66
CA ALA A 19 2.03 49.15 32.47
C ALA A 19 0.59 49.54 32.83
N VAL A 20 -0.38 48.64 32.61
CA VAL A 20 -1.71 48.73 33.23
C VAL A 20 -2.07 47.36 33.80
N SER A 21 -2.37 47.37 35.09
CA SER A 21 -2.81 46.27 35.93
C SER A 21 -4.33 46.35 36.13
N ARG A 22 -4.94 45.20 36.51
CA ARG A 22 -6.30 44.98 37.03
C ARG A 22 -7.38 44.91 35.94
N GLN A 23 -8.33 43.97 35.93
CA GLN A 23 -9.03 43.25 37.00
C GLN A 23 -9.77 42.06 36.36
N SER A 24 -9.90 40.94 37.09
CA SER A 24 -10.76 39.80 36.71
C SER A 24 -12.24 40.09 37.03
N PRO A 25 -13.19 39.67 36.17
CA PRO A 25 -14.60 39.49 36.52
C PRO A 25 -14.98 38.00 36.66
N PRO A 26 -16.13 37.69 37.28
CA PRO A 26 -16.33 36.46 38.05
C PRO A 26 -16.87 35.28 37.25
N ALA A 27 -16.72 34.09 37.84
CA ALA A 27 -17.31 32.84 37.40
C ALA A 27 -18.83 32.91 37.29
N SER A 28 -19.34 32.63 36.09
CA SER A 28 -20.75 32.33 35.81
C SER A 28 -20.87 30.88 35.37
N GLN A 29 -21.68 30.10 36.10
CA GLN A 29 -22.04 28.72 35.79
C GLN A 29 -22.69 28.59 34.40
N PRO A 30 -22.49 27.49 33.67
CA PRO A 30 -23.07 27.32 32.35
C PRO A 30 -24.56 26.95 32.45
N SER A 31 -25.40 27.82 31.89
CA SER A 31 -26.79 27.53 31.55
C SER A 31 -26.85 26.49 30.43
N THR A 32 -27.59 25.43 30.68
CA THR A 32 -27.96 24.39 29.72
C THR A 32 -28.83 24.97 28.60
N SER A 33 -28.29 25.08 27.38
CA SER A 33 -29.09 25.21 26.17
C SER A 33 -28.66 24.15 25.16
N ALA A 34 -29.60 23.24 24.88
CA ALA A 34 -29.48 22.14 23.92
C ALA A 34 -29.00 22.64 22.56
N SER A 35 -27.87 22.12 22.10
CA SER A 35 -27.41 22.28 20.71
C SER A 35 -27.84 21.06 19.92
N ALA A 36 -28.56 21.35 18.83
CA ALA A 36 -29.11 20.40 17.89
C ALA A 36 -28.04 19.46 17.35
N THR A 37 -28.31 18.16 17.47
CA THR A 37 -27.57 17.06 16.87
C THR A 37 -27.58 17.22 15.35
N ALA A 38 -26.48 17.72 14.79
CA ALA A 38 -26.17 17.52 13.39
C ALA A 38 -25.83 16.04 13.19
N THR A 39 -26.77 15.30 12.61
CA THR A 39 -26.61 13.91 12.17
C THR A 39 -25.53 13.83 11.09
N ALA A 40 -24.29 13.66 11.52
CA ALA A 40 -23.24 13.09 10.69
C ALA A 40 -23.62 11.62 10.44
N THR A 41 -23.83 11.26 9.19
CA THR A 41 -23.98 9.88 8.73
C THR A 41 -22.67 9.14 9.03
N ALA A 42 -22.63 8.48 10.19
CA ALA A 42 -21.57 7.55 10.55
C ALA A 42 -21.69 6.32 9.64
N GLU A 43 -20.72 6.13 8.75
CA GLU A 43 -20.52 4.85 8.08
C GLU A 43 -20.29 3.78 9.14
N SER A 44 -21.25 2.86 9.26
CA SER A 44 -21.21 1.69 10.12
C SER A 44 -20.26 0.66 9.50
N GLY A 45 -18.97 0.72 9.87
CA GLY A 45 -17.97 -0.32 9.62
C GLY A 45 -17.50 -0.98 10.92
N ASP A 46 -17.17 -2.27 10.85
CA ASP A 46 -16.53 -3.03 11.93
C ASP A 46 -15.27 -2.26 12.42
N PRO A 47 -14.96 -2.20 13.73
CA PRO A 47 -13.65 -1.76 14.21
C PRO A 47 -12.46 -2.41 13.46
N GLU A 48 -12.61 -3.65 12.98
CA GLU A 48 -11.62 -4.36 12.13
C GLU A 48 -11.50 -3.81 10.69
N ASP A 49 -12.50 -3.07 10.19
CA ASP A 49 -12.53 -2.53 8.82
C ASP A 49 -11.91 -1.12 8.72
N ARG A 50 -11.48 -0.51 9.84
CA ARG A 50 -10.79 0.78 9.80
C ARG A 50 -9.38 0.62 9.20
N PRO A 51 -8.92 1.52 8.31
CA PRO A 51 -7.54 1.52 7.86
C PRO A 51 -6.59 1.49 9.07
N LEU A 52 -5.60 0.60 9.02
CA LEU A 52 -4.57 0.44 10.07
C LEU A 52 -5.06 -0.14 11.41
N ALA A 53 -6.27 -0.72 11.48
CA ALA A 53 -6.86 -1.27 12.71
C ALA A 53 -6.09 -2.43 13.35
N ASN A 54 -5.22 -3.10 12.59
CA ASN A 54 -4.47 -4.26 13.08
C ASN A 54 -3.29 -3.90 13.99
N ARG A 55 -3.00 -2.62 14.23
CA ARG A 55 -1.80 -2.18 14.97
C ARG A 55 -1.96 -2.14 16.49
N GLN A 56 -3.12 -2.49 17.05
CA GLN A 56 -3.41 -2.34 18.48
C GLN A 56 -4.20 -3.51 19.06
N GLY A 57 -3.99 -3.80 20.35
CA GLY A 57 -4.80 -4.73 21.14
C GLY A 57 -4.89 -6.14 20.54
N ALA A 58 -6.06 -6.75 20.63
CA ALA A 58 -6.26 -8.13 20.21
C ALA A 58 -6.20 -8.34 18.68
N SER A 59 -6.45 -7.31 17.86
CA SER A 59 -6.31 -7.42 16.40
C SER A 59 -4.83 -7.55 15.99
N HIS A 60 -3.93 -6.90 16.71
CA HIS A 60 -2.48 -7.04 16.54
C HIS A 60 -1.99 -8.46 16.77
N GLU A 61 -2.37 -9.07 17.88
CA GLU A 61 -1.99 -10.45 18.20
C GLU A 61 -2.52 -11.44 17.17
N ARG A 62 -3.79 -11.28 16.74
CA ARG A 62 -4.39 -12.10 15.68
C ARG A 62 -3.68 -11.93 14.35
N ALA A 63 -3.33 -10.70 13.97
CA ALA A 63 -2.65 -10.42 12.70
C ALA A 63 -1.24 -11.02 12.69
N LEU A 64 -0.47 -10.86 13.79
CA LEU A 64 0.83 -11.50 13.97
C LEU A 64 0.76 -13.02 13.78
N GLU A 65 -0.15 -13.68 14.49
CA GLU A 65 -0.32 -15.14 14.41
C GLU A 65 -0.71 -15.56 12.99
N ARG A 66 -1.72 -14.90 12.41
CA ARG A 66 -2.25 -15.21 11.09
C ARG A 66 -1.21 -15.07 9.98
N PHE A 67 -0.39 -14.02 10.03
CA PHE A 67 0.53 -13.71 8.94
C PHE A 67 1.97 -14.17 9.19
N GLY A 68 2.23 -14.86 10.30
CA GLY A 68 3.49 -15.56 10.56
C GLY A 68 4.57 -14.68 11.22
N GLY A 69 4.16 -13.61 11.88
CA GLY A 69 4.98 -12.92 12.88
C GLY A 69 5.10 -13.76 14.15
N ASN A 70 6.06 -13.45 15.02
CA ASN A 70 6.22 -14.16 16.29
C ASN A 70 6.88 -13.29 17.37
N ARG A 71 7.04 -13.85 18.57
CA ARG A 71 7.68 -13.13 19.69
C ARG A 71 9.11 -12.64 19.38
N ARG A 72 9.85 -13.30 18.48
CA ARG A 72 11.19 -12.85 18.09
C ARG A 72 11.12 -11.61 17.18
N THR A 73 10.18 -11.56 16.24
CA THR A 73 9.97 -10.38 15.39
C THR A 73 9.47 -9.20 16.20
N GLU A 74 8.49 -9.42 17.07
CA GLU A 74 7.97 -8.39 17.97
C GLU A 74 9.04 -7.83 18.90
N ARG A 75 9.87 -8.72 19.44
CA ARG A 75 10.98 -8.28 20.27
C ARG A 75 12.01 -7.47 19.48
N ALA A 76 12.29 -7.88 18.23
CA ALA A 76 13.20 -7.15 17.36
C ALA A 76 12.66 -5.76 17.01
N VAL A 77 11.35 -5.63 16.73
CA VAL A 77 10.67 -4.34 16.55
C VAL A 77 10.82 -3.47 17.80
N ALA A 78 10.46 -3.99 18.97
CA ALA A 78 10.54 -3.24 20.23
C ALA A 78 11.97 -2.76 20.55
N ASP A 79 12.98 -3.62 20.37
CA ASP A 79 14.38 -3.25 20.59
C ASP A 79 14.86 -2.22 19.55
N GLY A 80 14.40 -2.28 18.30
CA GLY A 80 14.69 -1.30 17.26
C GLY A 80 14.05 0.07 17.51
N LEU A 81 12.80 0.11 17.96
CA LEU A 81 12.11 1.35 18.34
C LEU A 81 12.77 2.00 19.56
N ALA A 82 13.15 1.21 20.56
CA ALA A 82 13.91 1.71 21.72
C ALA A 82 15.24 2.34 21.27
N TRP A 83 15.94 1.69 20.34
CA TRP A 83 17.17 2.25 19.76
C TRP A 83 16.90 3.56 19.02
N LEU A 84 15.89 3.63 18.15
CA LEU A 84 15.53 4.86 17.43
C LEU A 84 15.21 5.99 18.40
N ALA A 85 14.41 5.73 19.45
CA ALA A 85 14.07 6.73 20.45
C ALA A 85 15.31 7.29 21.19
N ALA A 86 16.30 6.43 21.49
CA ALA A 86 17.56 6.84 22.12
C ALA A 86 18.51 7.63 21.19
N HIS A 87 18.26 7.63 19.88
CA HIS A 87 19.09 8.32 18.88
C HIS A 87 18.34 9.44 18.14
N GLN A 88 17.24 9.93 18.72
CA GLN A 88 16.61 11.17 18.30
C GLN A 88 17.25 12.35 19.03
N ARG A 89 17.57 13.42 18.31
CA ARG A 89 18.04 14.66 18.93
C ARG A 89 16.90 15.38 19.65
N ALA A 90 17.25 16.33 20.52
CA ALA A 90 16.29 17.12 21.30
C ALA A 90 15.36 18.00 20.44
N ASP A 91 15.79 18.37 19.24
CA ASP A 91 15.02 19.10 18.23
C ASP A 91 14.13 18.20 17.35
N GLY A 92 14.13 16.87 17.61
CA GLY A 92 13.22 15.91 16.96
C GLY A 92 13.77 15.23 15.70
N VAL A 93 14.92 15.67 15.19
CA VAL A 93 15.52 15.08 13.99
C VAL A 93 16.28 13.79 14.31
N TRP A 94 16.22 12.82 13.40
CA TRP A 94 17.19 11.74 13.31
C TRP A 94 18.27 12.09 12.29
N GLU A 95 19.40 12.58 12.78
CA GLU A 95 20.50 13.08 11.94
C GLU A 95 21.48 11.95 11.57
N ARG A 96 21.50 11.56 10.30
CA ARG A 96 22.29 10.40 9.84
C ARG A 96 23.81 10.55 9.95
N GLU A 97 24.32 11.78 9.96
CA GLU A 97 25.75 12.08 9.96
C GLU A 97 26.35 12.00 11.36
N ARG A 98 25.55 12.33 12.38
CA ARG A 98 26.00 12.54 13.76
C ARG A 98 25.03 11.98 14.80
N PHE A 99 24.20 10.99 14.45
CA PHE A 99 23.30 10.34 15.41
C PHE A 99 24.06 9.75 16.61
N ASP A 100 25.33 9.39 16.41
CA ASP A 100 26.22 8.89 17.46
C ASP A 100 26.49 9.91 18.57
N LEU A 101 26.21 11.20 18.35
CA LEU A 101 26.25 12.22 19.40
C LEU A 101 25.18 12.02 20.48
N CYS A 102 24.13 11.25 20.19
CA CYS A 102 23.14 10.83 21.20
C CYS A 102 23.64 9.65 22.06
N CYS A 103 24.76 9.01 21.68
CA CYS A 103 25.34 7.92 22.46
C CYS A 103 26.11 8.43 23.69
N PRO A 104 26.19 7.60 24.75
CA PRO A 104 27.19 7.79 25.80
C PRO A 104 28.61 7.90 25.23
N PRO A 105 29.49 8.75 25.79
CA PRO A 105 30.86 8.93 25.28
C PRO A 105 31.69 7.65 25.23
N ASP A 106 31.44 6.69 26.13
CA ASP A 106 32.14 5.41 26.24
C ASP A 106 31.49 4.27 25.42
N ASP A 107 30.38 4.54 24.71
CA ASP A 107 29.61 3.52 23.98
C ASP A 107 28.97 4.08 22.70
N ARG A 108 29.79 4.73 21.88
CA ARG A 108 29.35 5.30 20.60
C ARG A 108 29.03 4.21 19.58
N CYS A 109 27.83 4.31 19.00
CA CYS A 109 27.43 3.45 17.89
C CYS A 109 28.20 3.83 16.61
N GLY A 110 28.65 2.83 15.85
CA GLY A 110 29.16 3.03 14.49
C GLY A 110 28.04 3.11 13.44
N GLY A 111 28.38 3.33 12.17
CA GLY A 111 27.41 3.33 11.07
C GLY A 111 26.76 4.69 10.78
N VAL A 112 27.47 5.79 11.08
CA VAL A 112 27.14 7.10 10.50
C VAL A 112 27.16 7.02 8.98
N ALA A 113 26.37 7.85 8.32
CA ALA A 113 26.36 7.88 6.87
C ALA A 113 27.72 8.31 6.30
N VAL A 114 28.14 7.67 5.21
CA VAL A 114 29.46 7.86 4.58
C VAL A 114 29.40 8.19 3.08
N ASP A 115 28.21 8.22 2.49
CA ASP A 115 27.99 8.62 1.10
C ASP A 115 26.98 9.78 1.03
N ARG A 116 27.24 10.70 0.08
CA ARG A 116 26.48 11.94 -0.16
C ARG A 116 26.21 12.76 1.11
N ASN A 117 27.20 12.97 1.98
CA ASN A 117 27.10 13.48 3.36
C ASN A 117 26.65 14.96 3.52
N ASN A 118 25.47 15.31 3.00
CA ASN A 118 24.75 16.53 3.31
C ASN A 118 23.42 16.21 4.04
N HIS A 119 22.85 17.19 4.75
CA HIS A 119 21.59 17.03 5.50
C HIS A 119 20.35 16.79 4.62
N GLU A 120 20.53 16.54 3.32
CA GLU A 120 19.48 16.39 2.30
C GLU A 120 18.48 15.28 2.56
N LEU A 121 18.77 14.31 3.44
CA LEU A 121 17.91 13.15 3.73
C LEU A 121 17.31 13.18 5.14
N ASN A 122 17.69 14.12 6.00
CA ASN A 122 17.29 14.10 7.41
C ASN A 122 15.76 14.13 7.60
N VAL A 123 15.04 14.85 6.73
CA VAL A 123 13.57 14.90 6.76
C VAL A 123 12.97 13.54 6.41
N GLY A 124 13.38 12.94 5.29
CA GLY A 124 12.89 11.62 4.87
C GLY A 124 13.24 10.53 5.88
N LEU A 125 14.43 10.57 6.47
CA LEU A 125 14.84 9.63 7.52
C LEU A 125 14.06 9.81 8.82
N SER A 126 13.78 11.06 9.21
CA SER A 126 12.96 11.33 10.39
C SER A 126 11.52 10.87 10.17
N ALA A 127 10.97 11.08 8.97
CA ALA A 127 9.66 10.55 8.59
C ALA A 127 9.65 9.01 8.56
N LEU A 128 10.70 8.37 8.04
CA LEU A 128 10.82 6.90 8.03
C LEU A 128 10.91 6.31 9.44
N ALA A 129 11.69 6.94 10.33
CA ALA A 129 11.76 6.55 11.73
C ALA A 129 10.42 6.78 12.44
N THR A 130 9.73 7.87 12.14
CA THR A 130 8.37 8.13 12.67
C THR A 130 7.38 7.06 12.22
N LEU A 131 7.43 6.64 10.96
CA LEU A 131 6.60 5.55 10.44
C LEU A 131 6.80 4.24 11.20
N ALA A 132 8.00 3.95 11.71
CA ALA A 132 8.24 2.77 12.54
C ALA A 132 7.45 2.84 13.85
N PHE A 133 7.44 3.99 14.52
CA PHE A 133 6.60 4.14 15.71
C PHE A 133 5.11 4.01 15.40
N LEU A 134 4.64 4.65 14.32
CA LEU A 134 3.24 4.55 13.87
C LEU A 134 2.86 3.12 13.47
N GLY A 135 3.78 2.39 12.83
CA GLY A 135 3.59 1.01 12.39
C GLY A 135 3.36 0.06 13.56
N ALA A 136 4.11 0.24 14.65
CA ALA A 136 3.91 -0.44 15.92
C ALA A 136 2.72 0.08 16.76
N GLY A 137 1.90 0.97 16.21
CA GLY A 137 0.67 1.45 16.84
C GLY A 137 0.82 2.61 17.83
N TYR A 138 2.03 3.16 18.00
CA TYR A 138 2.27 4.33 18.84
C TYR A 138 1.93 5.63 18.10
N THR A 139 1.40 6.63 18.82
CA THR A 139 1.05 7.94 18.27
C THR A 139 1.64 9.06 19.13
N HIS A 140 1.56 10.30 18.65
CA HIS A 140 1.97 11.48 19.43
C HIS A 140 1.06 11.76 20.63
N GLU A 141 -0.12 11.14 20.70
CA GLU A 141 -1.11 11.40 21.74
C GLU A 141 -0.87 10.58 23.03
N GLN A 142 -0.36 9.35 22.90
CA GLN A 142 -0.25 8.43 24.03
C GLN A 142 0.82 7.35 23.84
N GLY A 143 1.27 6.79 24.98
CA GLY A 143 2.22 5.69 25.03
C GLY A 143 3.66 6.13 25.31
N PRO A 144 4.59 5.18 25.43
CA PRO A 144 5.97 5.44 25.88
C PRO A 144 6.81 6.28 24.90
N TYR A 145 6.35 6.42 23.65
CA TYR A 145 7.05 7.15 22.59
C TYR A 145 6.31 8.44 22.17
N ALA A 146 5.25 8.85 22.86
CA ALA A 146 4.44 10.02 22.50
C ALA A 146 5.29 11.30 22.33
N ASP A 147 6.20 11.56 23.28
CA ASP A 147 7.10 12.72 23.20
C ASP A 147 8.09 12.63 22.02
N THR A 148 8.60 11.44 21.74
CA THR A 148 9.50 11.18 20.61
C THR A 148 8.80 11.48 19.28
N ILE A 149 7.56 11.00 19.13
CA ILE A 149 6.74 11.20 17.93
C ILE A 149 6.31 12.67 17.81
N THR A 150 5.96 13.32 18.93
CA THR A 150 5.62 14.75 18.97
C THR A 150 6.78 15.61 18.49
N ARG A 151 8.00 15.38 19.00
CA ARG A 151 9.20 16.11 18.53
C ARG A 151 9.48 15.83 17.06
N ALA A 152 9.29 14.60 16.60
CA ALA A 152 9.47 14.25 15.20
C ALA A 152 8.53 15.03 14.28
N PHE A 153 7.23 15.08 14.60
CA PHE A 153 6.26 15.84 13.80
C PHE A 153 6.50 17.35 13.89
N ASN A 154 6.88 17.88 15.06
CA ASN A 154 7.28 19.28 15.18
C ASN A 154 8.42 19.62 14.21
N TYR A 155 9.44 18.76 14.12
CA TYR A 155 10.53 18.92 13.16
C TYR A 155 10.04 18.81 11.71
N ILE A 156 9.35 17.72 11.35
CA ILE A 156 8.89 17.44 9.98
C ILE A 156 7.98 18.55 9.46
N LEU A 157 6.97 18.95 10.24
CA LEU A 157 6.03 19.99 9.84
C LEU A 157 6.70 21.36 9.71
N ALA A 158 7.71 21.65 10.53
CA ALA A 158 8.50 22.89 10.42
C ALA A 158 9.33 22.96 9.12
N GLN A 159 9.61 21.84 8.45
CA GLN A 159 10.31 21.84 7.16
C GLN A 159 9.40 22.15 5.97
N GLN A 160 8.07 22.02 6.13
CA GLN A 160 7.16 22.11 4.99
C GLN A 160 7.01 23.55 4.49
N THR A 161 7.58 23.84 3.32
CA THR A 161 7.46 25.18 2.70
C THR A 161 6.06 25.39 2.12
N SER A 162 5.64 26.65 1.91
CA SER A 162 4.31 27.03 1.40
C SER A 162 3.83 26.22 0.20
N ASP A 163 4.74 25.79 -0.68
CA ASP A 163 4.47 24.99 -1.87
C ASP A 163 4.23 23.49 -1.61
N GLY A 164 4.36 23.03 -0.37
CA GLY A 164 4.10 21.67 0.09
C GLY A 164 5.31 20.73 0.13
N THR A 165 6.47 21.12 -0.42
CA THR A 165 7.72 20.32 -0.27
C THR A 165 8.28 20.46 1.14
N PHE A 166 9.05 19.47 1.58
CA PHE A 166 9.77 19.47 2.86
C PHE A 166 11.28 19.62 2.69
N SER A 167 11.79 19.60 1.46
CA SER A 167 13.24 19.65 1.21
C SER A 167 13.58 20.27 -0.15
N PRO A 168 13.27 21.57 -0.36
CA PRO A 168 13.28 22.21 -1.68
C PRO A 168 14.65 22.22 -2.38
N THR A 169 15.74 22.13 -1.62
CA THR A 169 17.12 22.17 -2.13
C THR A 169 17.76 20.79 -2.23
N SER A 170 17.05 19.72 -1.88
CA SER A 170 17.59 18.37 -1.82
C SER A 170 17.64 17.71 -3.19
N ALA A 171 18.74 17.03 -3.52
CA ALA A 171 18.81 16.14 -4.68
C ALA A 171 17.95 14.87 -4.53
N PHE A 172 17.25 14.73 -3.41
CA PHE A 172 16.33 13.65 -3.06
C PHE A 172 14.97 14.17 -2.62
N GLN A 173 14.62 15.38 -3.06
CA GLN A 173 13.42 16.08 -2.65
C GLN A 173 12.17 15.18 -2.64
N ILE A 174 11.86 14.51 -3.74
CA ILE A 174 10.62 13.72 -3.85
C ILE A 174 10.67 12.46 -2.97
N TYR A 175 11.84 11.89 -2.70
CA TYR A 175 11.98 10.81 -1.72
C TYR A 175 11.56 11.29 -0.32
N ASN A 176 12.10 12.43 0.12
CA ASN A 176 11.74 12.99 1.41
C ASN A 176 10.26 13.36 1.48
N ASP A 177 9.75 13.99 0.42
CA ASP A 177 8.39 14.48 0.37
C ASP A 177 7.39 13.32 0.39
N ALA A 178 7.65 12.24 -0.34
CA ALA A 178 6.80 11.05 -0.34
C ALA A 178 6.76 10.39 1.05
N VAL A 179 7.92 10.17 1.68
CA VAL A 179 7.98 9.51 3.00
C VAL A 179 7.37 10.40 4.10
N ALA A 180 7.59 11.72 4.06
CA ALA A 180 6.96 12.68 4.97
C ALA A 180 5.44 12.72 4.78
N THR A 181 4.96 12.72 3.53
CA THR A 181 3.52 12.65 3.23
C THR A 181 2.91 11.36 3.78
N LEU A 182 3.58 10.23 3.60
CA LEU A 182 3.15 8.94 4.15
C LEU A 182 3.05 8.97 5.67
N ALA A 183 4.04 9.52 6.38
CA ALA A 183 4.02 9.66 7.84
C ALA A 183 2.86 10.52 8.34
N ILE A 184 2.62 11.67 7.70
CA ILE A 184 1.52 12.58 8.03
C ILE A 184 0.17 11.92 7.75
N ALA A 185 0.04 11.20 6.64
CA ALA A 185 -1.18 10.49 6.29
C ALA A 185 -1.52 9.38 7.29
N GLU A 186 -0.54 8.53 7.65
CA GLU A 186 -0.76 7.47 8.65
C GLU A 186 -1.11 8.05 10.03
N ALA A 187 -0.45 9.12 10.47
CA ALA A 187 -0.80 9.77 11.73
C ALA A 187 -2.21 10.38 11.70
N SER A 188 -2.60 11.01 10.59
CA SER A 188 -3.95 11.54 10.38
C SER A 188 -5.01 10.44 10.44
N ILE A 189 -4.77 9.28 9.83
CA ILE A 189 -5.68 8.12 9.92
C ILE A 189 -5.83 7.63 11.36
N MET A 190 -4.70 7.47 12.07
CA MET A 190 -4.67 6.87 13.41
C MET A 190 -5.26 7.77 14.49
N THR A 191 -5.04 9.09 14.40
CA THR A 191 -5.37 10.05 15.47
C THR A 191 -6.53 10.96 15.13
N ARG A 192 -6.76 11.21 13.82
CA ARG A 192 -7.68 12.24 13.32
C ARG A 192 -7.36 13.64 13.86
N ASP A 193 -6.10 13.88 14.23
CA ASP A 193 -5.65 15.19 14.69
C ASP A 193 -5.67 16.19 13.51
N PRO A 194 -6.45 17.28 13.60
CA PRO A 194 -6.56 18.27 12.52
C PRO A 194 -5.25 19.01 12.22
N VAL A 195 -4.22 18.89 13.07
CA VAL A 195 -2.88 19.44 12.80
C VAL A 195 -2.29 18.92 11.48
N PHE A 196 -2.68 17.71 11.07
CA PHE A 196 -2.17 17.05 9.88
C PHE A 196 -2.94 17.40 8.59
N ASP A 197 -4.18 17.90 8.68
CA ASP A 197 -5.08 18.08 7.53
C ASP A 197 -4.50 19.00 6.46
N ARG A 198 -4.12 20.23 6.86
CA ARG A 198 -3.59 21.23 5.94
C ARG A 198 -2.21 20.86 5.41
N PRO A 199 -1.26 20.40 6.25
CA PRO A 199 0.02 19.88 5.75
C PRO A 199 -0.13 18.75 4.75
N LEU A 200 -1.01 17.78 5.01
CA LEU A 200 -1.24 16.64 4.13
C LEU A 200 -1.75 17.08 2.75
N ARG A 201 -2.79 17.92 2.70
CA ARG A 201 -3.34 18.42 1.44
C ARG A 201 -2.30 19.21 0.62
N ARG A 202 -1.43 19.99 1.27
CA ARG A 202 -0.33 20.70 0.60
C ARG A 202 0.69 19.73 0.02
N ALA A 203 1.07 18.70 0.76
CA ALA A 203 2.02 17.69 0.32
C ALA A 203 1.48 16.88 -0.87
N VAL A 204 0.22 16.44 -0.81
CA VAL A 204 -0.46 15.76 -1.93
C VAL A 204 -0.50 16.65 -3.18
N ALA A 205 -0.85 17.92 -3.02
CA ALA A 205 -0.86 18.87 -4.13
C ALA A 205 0.54 19.11 -4.71
N HIS A 206 1.59 19.11 -3.87
CA HIS A 206 2.97 19.19 -4.31
C HIS A 206 3.37 17.96 -5.13
N LEU A 207 3.15 16.75 -4.61
CA LEU A 207 3.46 15.51 -5.31
C LEU A 207 2.73 15.43 -6.66
N ALA A 208 1.46 15.84 -6.72
CA ALA A 208 0.73 15.90 -7.99
C ALA A 208 1.36 16.87 -9.01
N ARG A 209 1.87 18.02 -8.57
CA ARG A 209 2.56 18.98 -9.46
C ARG A 209 3.94 18.51 -9.90
N ALA A 210 4.65 17.75 -9.06
CA ALA A 210 5.98 17.22 -9.35
C ALA A 210 5.99 16.02 -10.32
N GLN A 211 4.82 15.48 -10.66
CA GLN A 211 4.69 14.30 -11.52
C GLN A 211 5.15 14.61 -12.95
N GLN A 212 6.07 13.78 -13.46
CA GLN A 212 6.70 13.91 -14.77
C GLN A 212 5.74 13.46 -15.88
N ASP A 213 5.96 13.91 -17.12
CA ASP A 213 5.05 13.75 -18.26
C ASP A 213 4.53 12.32 -18.47
N SER A 214 5.41 11.32 -18.41
CA SER A 214 5.06 9.89 -18.48
C SER A 214 4.53 9.31 -17.17
N GLY A 215 4.04 10.13 -16.24
CA GLY A 215 3.27 9.73 -15.08
C GLY A 215 4.04 9.13 -13.90
N GLY A 216 5.35 8.97 -14.01
CA GLY A 216 6.21 8.67 -12.87
C GLY A 216 6.70 9.95 -12.18
N TRP A 217 7.58 9.76 -11.21
CA TRP A 217 8.29 10.83 -10.50
C TRP A 217 9.79 10.68 -10.65
N ASP A 218 10.52 11.78 -10.55
CA ASP A 218 11.99 11.79 -10.48
C ASP A 218 12.46 12.30 -9.10
N TYR A 219 13.77 12.37 -8.91
CA TYR A 219 14.40 12.75 -7.64
C TYR A 219 14.04 14.16 -7.16
N THR A 220 13.75 15.09 -8.07
CA THR A 220 13.39 16.49 -7.77
C THR A 220 12.04 16.86 -8.39
N ALA A 221 11.44 17.94 -7.91
CA ALA A 221 10.17 18.43 -8.42
C ALA A 221 10.27 19.09 -9.81
N HIS A 222 11.48 19.29 -10.34
CA HIS A 222 11.68 19.87 -11.66
C HIS A 222 11.28 18.89 -12.76
N ALA A 223 10.79 19.41 -13.89
CA ALA A 223 10.55 18.59 -15.07
C ALA A 223 11.89 18.12 -15.66
N THR A 224 12.18 16.82 -15.56
CA THR A 224 13.38 16.18 -16.11
C THR A 224 13.07 15.26 -17.28
N ASN A 225 11.78 14.98 -17.53
CA ASN A 225 11.28 13.97 -18.46
C ASN A 225 11.74 12.53 -18.13
N ARG A 226 12.29 12.32 -16.94
CA ARG A 226 12.72 11.01 -16.46
C ARG A 226 11.74 10.51 -15.40
N ASN A 227 11.26 9.29 -15.56
CA ASN A 227 10.26 8.67 -14.70
C ASN A 227 10.90 7.49 -13.97
N ASP A 228 11.09 7.63 -12.66
CA ASP A 228 11.78 6.67 -11.81
C ASP A 228 10.79 5.78 -11.06
N THR A 229 10.85 4.47 -11.31
CA THR A 229 9.97 3.49 -10.68
C THR A 229 10.18 3.41 -9.17
N SER A 230 11.40 3.59 -8.69
CA SER A 230 11.71 3.50 -7.26
C SER A 230 11.06 4.62 -6.44
N ILE A 231 11.03 5.83 -7.01
CA ILE A 231 10.39 7.01 -6.42
C ILE A 231 8.88 6.92 -6.56
N THR A 232 8.42 6.51 -7.74
CA THR A 232 7.00 6.32 -8.02
C THR A 232 6.37 5.30 -7.05
N GLY A 233 7.11 4.27 -6.63
CA GLY A 233 6.68 3.34 -5.58
C GLY A 233 6.45 4.00 -4.20
N TRP A 234 7.30 4.94 -3.79
CA TRP A 234 7.09 5.68 -2.54
C TRP A 234 5.94 6.67 -2.63
N VAL A 235 5.81 7.34 -3.78
CA VAL A 235 4.68 8.24 -4.03
C VAL A 235 3.37 7.46 -4.04
N LEU A 236 3.33 6.24 -4.60
CA LEU A 236 2.16 5.37 -4.53
C LEU A 236 1.70 5.12 -3.09
N MET A 237 2.59 4.67 -2.20
CA MET A 237 2.26 4.47 -0.77
C MET A 237 1.72 5.76 -0.13
N ALA A 238 2.35 6.90 -0.42
CA ALA A 238 1.97 8.19 0.13
C ALA A 238 0.58 8.63 -0.35
N LEU A 239 0.28 8.49 -1.63
CA LEU A 239 -1.00 8.88 -2.22
C LEU A 239 -2.13 7.94 -1.80
N GLU A 240 -1.86 6.64 -1.69
CA GLU A 240 -2.81 5.66 -1.15
C GLU A 240 -3.18 6.02 0.30
N SER A 241 -2.18 6.27 1.14
CA SER A 241 -2.41 6.64 2.55
C SER A 241 -3.11 8.00 2.66
N ALA A 242 -2.76 8.96 1.80
CA ALA A 242 -3.43 10.26 1.78
C ALA A 242 -4.91 10.16 1.38
N GLN A 243 -5.25 9.28 0.43
CA GLN A 243 -6.63 8.97 0.07
C GLN A 243 -7.39 8.38 1.27
N ALA A 244 -6.81 7.41 1.97
CA ALA A 244 -7.38 6.82 3.19
C ALA A 244 -7.54 7.85 4.33
N ALA A 245 -6.68 8.87 4.38
CA ALA A 245 -6.75 9.99 5.33
C ALA A 245 -7.76 11.10 4.91
N GLY A 246 -8.49 10.94 3.81
CA GLY A 246 -9.46 11.95 3.35
C GLY A 246 -8.85 13.14 2.59
N ALA A 247 -7.61 13.00 2.11
CA ALA A 247 -6.91 13.95 1.25
C ALA A 247 -6.56 13.29 -0.11
N PRO A 248 -7.57 12.92 -0.93
CA PRO A 248 -7.34 12.16 -2.16
C PRO A 248 -6.48 12.93 -3.17
N PRO A 249 -5.57 12.26 -3.89
CA PRO A 249 -4.85 12.87 -5.01
C PRO A 249 -5.80 13.21 -6.17
N PRO A 250 -5.39 14.11 -7.08
CA PRO A 250 -6.10 14.28 -8.35
C PRO A 250 -6.18 12.96 -9.12
N ALA A 251 -7.37 12.60 -9.63
CA ALA A 251 -7.57 11.37 -10.39
C ALA A 251 -6.63 11.26 -11.61
N SER A 252 -6.34 12.38 -12.28
CA SER A 252 -5.39 12.44 -13.39
C SER A 252 -3.98 11.99 -12.99
N ALA A 253 -3.54 12.33 -11.77
CA ALA A 253 -2.23 11.94 -11.28
C ALA A 253 -2.16 10.42 -11.05
N VAL A 254 -3.23 9.84 -10.48
CA VAL A 254 -3.35 8.39 -10.27
C VAL A 254 -3.34 7.64 -11.60
N TRP A 255 -4.15 8.05 -12.58
CA TRP A 255 -4.22 7.36 -13.89
C TRP A 255 -2.91 7.45 -14.69
N ARG A 256 -2.18 8.56 -14.58
CA ARG A 256 -0.86 8.70 -15.18
C ARG A 256 0.17 7.78 -14.52
N MET A 257 0.14 7.66 -13.20
CA MET A 257 0.97 6.72 -12.44
C MET A 257 0.69 5.26 -12.82
N ILE A 258 -0.57 4.89 -12.99
CA ILE A 258 -0.95 3.57 -13.50
C ILE A 258 -0.32 3.34 -14.88
N GLY A 259 -0.39 4.35 -15.76
CA GLY A 259 0.28 4.31 -17.07
C GLY A 259 1.81 4.16 -16.98
N HIS A 260 2.46 4.74 -15.97
CA HIS A 260 3.90 4.52 -15.73
C HIS A 260 4.20 3.06 -15.46
N PHE A 261 3.49 2.42 -14.53
CA PHE A 261 3.71 1.01 -14.18
C PHE A 261 3.39 0.05 -15.33
N GLU A 262 2.37 0.36 -16.14
CA GLU A 262 2.08 -0.40 -17.37
C GLU A 262 3.23 -0.35 -18.37
N ARG A 263 3.83 0.83 -18.58
CA ARG A 263 4.95 0.99 -19.52
C ARG A 263 6.25 0.43 -18.98
N ALA A 264 6.52 0.63 -17.69
CA ALA A 264 7.76 0.21 -17.05
C ALA A 264 7.85 -1.32 -16.90
N THR A 265 6.73 -2.05 -17.04
CA THR A 265 6.68 -3.49 -16.82
C THR A 265 6.71 -4.27 -18.12
N GLU A 266 7.71 -5.14 -18.25
CA GLU A 266 7.88 -6.04 -19.38
C GLU A 266 6.99 -7.27 -19.27
N ARG A 267 6.68 -7.89 -20.42
CA ARG A 267 5.86 -9.11 -20.49
C ARG A 267 6.47 -10.31 -19.74
N ASP A 268 7.79 -10.29 -19.52
CA ASP A 268 8.51 -11.33 -18.78
C ASP A 268 8.61 -11.04 -17.27
N GLY A 269 7.90 -10.02 -16.77
CA GLY A 269 7.86 -9.62 -15.37
C GLY A 269 9.00 -8.70 -14.92
N ARG A 270 9.97 -8.39 -15.78
CA ARG A 270 10.99 -7.38 -15.43
C ARG A 270 10.38 -5.98 -15.40
N VAL A 271 10.96 -5.10 -14.58
CA VAL A 271 10.51 -3.72 -14.44
C VAL A 271 11.68 -2.77 -14.60
N TRP A 272 11.52 -1.74 -15.44
CA TRP A 272 12.53 -0.73 -15.67
C TRP A 272 12.74 0.14 -14.43
N TYR A 273 13.98 0.52 -14.18
CA TYR A 273 14.31 1.50 -13.16
C TYR A 273 13.84 2.90 -13.54
N ALA A 274 14.18 3.36 -14.73
CA ALA A 274 13.65 4.60 -15.30
C ALA A 274 13.70 4.57 -16.82
N ASP A 275 12.86 5.40 -17.44
CA ASP A 275 12.77 5.55 -18.89
C ASP A 275 13.84 6.47 -19.50
N GLU A 276 14.58 7.23 -18.69
CA GLU A 276 15.65 8.12 -19.15
C GLU A 276 16.87 8.17 -18.21
N GLY A 277 17.95 8.77 -18.70
CA GLY A 277 19.17 9.03 -17.93
C GLY A 277 19.84 7.75 -17.42
N ILE A 278 20.18 7.69 -16.13
CA ILE A 278 20.86 6.54 -15.49
C ILE A 278 20.00 5.24 -15.52
N GLY A 279 18.71 5.34 -15.89
CA GLY A 279 17.83 4.19 -16.14
C GLY A 279 18.02 3.52 -17.49
N VAL A 280 18.72 4.18 -18.41
CA VAL A 280 18.86 3.74 -19.81
C VAL A 280 20.32 3.72 -20.18
N GLN A 281 20.75 2.64 -20.83
CA GLN A 281 22.07 2.53 -21.42
C GLN A 281 21.94 2.20 -22.91
N ARG A 282 23.05 2.34 -23.65
CA ARG A 282 23.16 1.83 -25.01
C ARG A 282 24.05 0.61 -24.99
N ASP A 283 23.56 -0.48 -25.58
CA ASP A 283 24.38 -1.66 -25.81
C ASP A 283 25.61 -1.29 -26.65
N ARG A 284 26.79 -1.80 -26.27
CA ARG A 284 28.05 -1.39 -26.90
C ARG A 284 28.16 -1.89 -28.34
N ALA A 285 27.64 -3.08 -28.63
CA ALA A 285 27.75 -3.71 -29.94
C ALA A 285 26.66 -3.24 -30.90
N THR A 286 25.41 -3.26 -30.46
CA THR A 286 24.23 -2.99 -31.28
C THR A 286 23.80 -1.53 -31.26
N ARG A 287 24.31 -0.72 -30.31
CA ARG A 287 23.89 0.67 -30.03
C ARG A 287 22.41 0.82 -29.66
N LEU A 288 21.70 -0.30 -29.49
CA LEU A 288 20.30 -0.33 -29.11
C LEU A 288 20.11 0.12 -27.66
N ARG A 289 18.94 0.69 -27.38
CA ARG A 289 18.54 1.11 -26.05
C ARG A 289 18.36 -0.12 -25.15
N VAL A 290 19.00 -0.13 -23.99
CA VAL A 290 18.92 -1.19 -22.99
C VAL A 290 18.47 -0.58 -21.67
N GLN A 291 17.39 -1.14 -21.13
CA GLN A 291 16.83 -0.68 -19.87
C GLN A 291 17.61 -1.27 -18.69
N ARG A 292 17.69 -0.49 -17.62
CA ARG A 292 18.28 -0.92 -16.35
C ARG A 292 17.22 -1.63 -15.50
N TYR A 293 17.56 -2.81 -15.00
CA TYR A 293 16.69 -3.68 -14.20
C TYR A 293 17.31 -3.97 -12.82
N GLY A 294 16.48 -4.42 -11.88
CA GLY A 294 16.92 -4.96 -10.58
C GLY A 294 15.75 -5.58 -9.80
N PRO A 295 16.01 -6.47 -8.84
CA PRO A 295 14.97 -7.17 -8.07
C PRO A 295 14.11 -6.21 -7.25
N ALA A 296 14.69 -5.12 -6.75
CA ALA A 296 13.94 -4.04 -6.13
C ALA A 296 12.83 -3.46 -7.05
N MET A 297 13.09 -3.31 -8.35
CA MET A 297 12.08 -2.75 -9.27
C MET A 297 11.00 -3.77 -9.60
N VAL A 298 11.35 -5.06 -9.67
CA VAL A 298 10.38 -6.15 -9.75
C VAL A 298 9.47 -6.14 -8.52
N ALA A 299 10.05 -5.97 -7.33
CA ALA A 299 9.29 -5.88 -6.09
C ALA A 299 8.37 -4.65 -6.03
N VAL A 300 8.87 -3.47 -6.43
CA VAL A 300 8.03 -2.25 -6.53
C VAL A 300 6.90 -2.45 -7.53
N GLY A 301 7.17 -3.04 -8.70
CA GLY A 301 6.16 -3.32 -9.71
C GLY A 301 5.07 -4.29 -9.21
N LEU A 302 5.46 -5.34 -8.49
CA LEU A 302 4.51 -6.31 -7.92
C LEU A 302 3.69 -5.72 -6.76
N TYR A 303 4.33 -4.90 -5.92
CA TYR A 303 3.61 -4.14 -4.90
C TYR A 303 2.61 -3.15 -5.54
N ALA A 304 3.03 -2.43 -6.57
CA ALA A 304 2.16 -1.53 -7.32
C ALA A 304 1.00 -2.28 -7.98
N HIS A 305 1.26 -3.46 -8.54
CA HIS A 305 0.25 -4.34 -9.12
C HIS A 305 -0.87 -4.63 -8.12
N ALA A 306 -0.50 -5.05 -6.90
CA ALA A 306 -1.47 -5.34 -5.85
C ALA A 306 -2.22 -4.08 -5.40
N THR A 307 -1.49 -2.99 -5.17
CA THR A 307 -2.03 -1.74 -4.61
C THR A 307 -2.94 -1.00 -5.60
N ILE A 308 -2.64 -1.02 -6.90
CA ILE A 308 -3.52 -0.47 -7.95
C ILE A 308 -4.84 -1.24 -8.00
N GLY A 309 -4.86 -2.51 -7.61
CA GLY A 309 -6.03 -3.38 -7.66
C GLY A 309 -6.10 -4.22 -8.94
N TRP A 310 -4.95 -4.50 -9.58
CA TRP A 310 -4.90 -5.46 -10.68
C TRP A 310 -4.99 -6.90 -10.15
N ARG A 311 -5.46 -7.81 -11.00
CA ARG A 311 -5.79 -9.18 -10.60
C ARG A 311 -4.55 -9.99 -10.13
N PRO A 312 -4.59 -10.66 -8.98
CA PRO A 312 -3.49 -11.51 -8.51
C PRO A 312 -3.07 -12.66 -9.45
N ASP A 313 -3.98 -13.11 -10.32
CA ASP A 313 -3.76 -14.15 -11.34
C ASP A 313 -3.22 -13.61 -12.68
N ASP A 314 -2.89 -12.31 -12.76
CA ASP A 314 -2.17 -11.73 -13.90
C ASP A 314 -0.82 -12.45 -14.09
N ALA A 315 -0.54 -12.91 -15.31
CA ALA A 315 0.68 -13.64 -15.64
C ALA A 315 1.96 -12.82 -15.35
N ILE A 316 1.92 -11.50 -15.44
CA ILE A 316 3.02 -10.62 -15.05
C ILE A 316 3.25 -10.72 -13.53
N ALA A 317 2.18 -10.68 -12.73
CA ALA A 317 2.29 -10.77 -11.27
C ALA A 317 2.88 -12.13 -10.84
N GLN A 318 2.47 -13.22 -11.49
CA GLN A 318 3.04 -14.56 -11.27
C GLN A 318 4.54 -14.60 -11.58
N ARG A 319 4.96 -14.12 -12.77
CA ARG A 319 6.38 -14.06 -13.15
C ARG A 319 7.21 -13.18 -12.21
N GLN A 320 6.63 -12.08 -11.73
CA GLN A 320 7.29 -11.22 -10.75
C GLN A 320 7.48 -11.95 -9.43
N ALA A 321 6.45 -12.63 -8.92
CA ALA A 321 6.54 -13.41 -7.68
C ALA A 321 7.59 -14.53 -7.78
N GLU A 322 7.60 -15.29 -8.89
CA GLU A 322 8.62 -16.32 -9.17
C GLU A 322 10.03 -15.74 -9.12
N ARG A 323 10.26 -14.57 -9.70
CA ARG A 323 11.56 -13.89 -9.68
C ARG A 323 12.00 -13.48 -8.28
N LEU A 324 11.07 -13.00 -7.45
CA LEU A 324 11.37 -12.63 -6.07
C LEU A 324 11.69 -13.86 -5.21
N LEU A 325 10.92 -14.94 -5.38
CA LEU A 325 11.12 -16.20 -4.65
C LEU A 325 12.40 -16.92 -5.04
N ALA A 326 12.92 -16.69 -6.25
CA ALA A 326 14.23 -17.16 -6.69
C ALA A 326 15.40 -16.39 -6.04
N ASP A 327 15.16 -15.20 -5.47
CA ASP A 327 16.17 -14.32 -4.90
C ASP A 327 15.75 -13.78 -3.51
N PRO A 328 15.42 -14.66 -2.53
CA PRO A 328 14.85 -14.24 -1.25
C PRO A 328 15.89 -13.55 -0.35
N PRO A 329 15.48 -12.88 0.74
CA PRO A 329 16.39 -12.22 1.67
C PRO A 329 17.51 -13.13 2.16
N SER A 330 18.73 -12.60 2.18
CA SER A 330 19.95 -13.36 2.49
C SER A 330 20.95 -12.48 3.21
N TYR A 331 21.24 -12.84 4.46
CA TYR A 331 22.25 -12.16 5.27
C TYR A 331 23.63 -12.25 4.62
N GLU A 332 24.00 -13.44 4.13
CA GLU A 332 25.28 -13.67 3.47
C GLU A 332 25.51 -12.71 2.31
N ARG A 333 24.50 -12.54 1.43
CA ARG A 333 24.60 -11.64 0.28
C ARG A 333 24.57 -10.17 0.67
N MET A 334 23.97 -9.81 1.80
CA MET A 334 24.03 -8.45 2.31
C MET A 334 25.42 -8.10 2.86
N THR A 335 26.06 -9.02 3.60
CA THR A 335 27.29 -8.72 4.35
C THR A 335 28.58 -9.13 3.68
N ARG A 336 28.54 -10.14 2.80
CA ARG A 336 29.70 -10.48 1.97
C ARG A 336 29.67 -9.58 0.73
N LEU A 337 30.81 -9.48 0.03
CA LEU A 337 30.89 -8.83 -1.27
C LEU A 337 30.01 -9.57 -2.28
N ASP A 338 28.70 -9.31 -2.28
CA ASP A 338 27.77 -9.83 -3.28
C ASP A 338 28.17 -9.24 -4.64
N PRO A 339 28.62 -10.07 -5.60
CA PRO A 339 29.03 -9.59 -6.92
C PRO A 339 27.88 -8.90 -7.66
N SER A 340 26.62 -9.28 -7.38
CA SER A 340 25.45 -8.62 -7.96
C SER A 340 25.23 -7.23 -7.34
N GLY A 341 25.43 -7.10 -6.02
CA GLY A 341 25.16 -5.90 -5.23
C GLY A 341 23.70 -5.45 -5.33
N LEU A 342 22.79 -6.42 -5.47
CA LEU A 342 21.35 -6.20 -5.65
C LEU A 342 20.56 -6.42 -4.36
N HIS A 343 21.13 -7.15 -3.39
CA HIS A 343 20.54 -7.27 -2.04
C HIS A 343 20.64 -5.95 -1.30
N SER A 344 19.51 -5.49 -0.79
CA SER A 344 19.37 -4.25 -0.02
C SER A 344 18.13 -4.33 0.85
N GLU A 345 18.11 -3.58 1.94
CA GLU A 345 16.94 -3.51 2.82
C GLU A 345 15.76 -2.86 2.09
N TYR A 346 16.03 -1.97 1.13
CA TYR A 346 15.01 -1.42 0.22
C TYR A 346 14.34 -2.53 -0.60
N TYR A 347 15.15 -3.41 -1.21
CA TYR A 347 14.62 -4.56 -1.95
C TYR A 347 13.80 -5.46 -1.01
N TRP A 348 14.32 -5.78 0.16
CA TRP A 348 13.62 -6.65 1.10
C TRP A 348 12.31 -6.04 1.61
N TYR A 349 12.28 -4.73 1.87
CA TYR A 349 11.06 -4.03 2.25
C TYR A 349 9.98 -4.15 1.17
N TYR A 350 10.25 -3.76 -0.07
CA TYR A 350 9.27 -3.86 -1.15
C TYR A 350 8.92 -5.31 -1.52
N GLY A 351 9.88 -6.24 -1.47
CA GLY A 351 9.63 -7.65 -1.73
C GLY A 351 8.70 -8.26 -0.67
N THR A 352 8.85 -7.81 0.57
CA THR A 352 7.98 -8.16 1.69
C THR A 352 6.58 -7.61 1.49
N LEU A 353 6.42 -6.32 1.16
CA LEU A 353 5.11 -5.75 0.83
C LEU A 353 4.44 -6.51 -0.33
N ALA A 354 5.17 -6.71 -1.42
CA ALA A 354 4.66 -7.36 -2.62
C ALA A 354 4.13 -8.78 -2.36
N LEU A 355 4.93 -9.62 -1.68
CA LEU A 355 4.54 -11.01 -1.43
C LEU A 355 3.56 -11.13 -0.25
N PHE A 356 3.57 -10.21 0.71
CA PHE A 356 2.54 -10.13 1.75
C PHE A 356 1.15 -9.89 1.14
N HIS A 357 1.04 -8.95 0.20
CA HIS A 357 -0.21 -8.69 -0.51
C HIS A 357 -0.65 -9.81 -1.46
N ARG A 358 0.23 -10.78 -1.78
CA ARG A 358 -0.14 -12.00 -2.51
C ARG A 358 -0.61 -13.13 -1.59
N GLY A 359 -0.02 -13.24 -0.41
CA GLY A 359 -0.39 -14.26 0.56
C GLY A 359 0.04 -15.67 0.15
N GLY A 360 -0.66 -16.68 0.67
CA GLY A 360 -0.43 -18.09 0.30
C GLY A 360 0.97 -18.62 0.58
N ASP A 361 1.38 -19.62 -0.21
CA ASP A 361 2.71 -20.26 -0.09
C ASP A 361 3.86 -19.35 -0.49
N GLU A 362 3.62 -18.43 -1.41
CA GLU A 362 4.59 -17.42 -1.83
C GLU A 362 4.98 -16.54 -0.64
N TRP A 363 3.99 -16.00 0.09
CA TRP A 363 4.23 -15.27 1.33
C TRP A 363 4.94 -16.13 2.38
N ARG A 364 4.45 -17.34 2.65
CA ARG A 364 5.06 -18.23 3.66
C ARG A 364 6.53 -18.51 3.37
N THR A 365 6.88 -18.70 2.10
CA THR A 365 8.25 -18.98 1.67
C THR A 365 9.15 -17.76 1.86
N TRP A 366 8.71 -16.60 1.37
CA TRP A 366 9.45 -15.35 1.55
C TRP A 366 9.61 -14.98 3.03
N ASN A 367 8.51 -15.02 3.80
CA ASN A 367 8.48 -14.61 5.19
C ASN A 367 9.44 -15.44 6.06
N ARG A 368 9.55 -16.75 5.82
CA ARG A 368 10.53 -17.59 6.52
C ARG A 368 11.96 -17.09 6.30
N ALA A 369 12.35 -16.88 5.04
CA ALA A 369 13.69 -16.37 4.71
C ALA A 369 13.93 -14.95 5.25
N LEU A 370 12.93 -14.07 5.12
CA LEU A 370 12.97 -12.70 5.60
C LEU A 370 13.19 -12.63 7.11
N ARG A 371 12.34 -13.31 7.88
CA ARG A 371 12.37 -13.29 9.34
C ARG A 371 13.69 -13.84 9.85
N ASP A 372 14.09 -15.00 9.34
CA ASP A 372 15.30 -15.68 9.79
C ASP A 372 16.55 -14.88 9.40
N CYS A 373 16.50 -14.11 8.30
CA CYS A 373 17.50 -13.12 7.96
C CYS A 373 17.49 -11.93 8.94
N ILE A 374 16.44 -11.10 8.94
CA ILE A 374 16.41 -9.80 9.64
C ILE A 374 16.61 -9.94 11.15
N VAL A 375 15.98 -10.93 11.77
CA VAL A 375 16.10 -11.12 13.23
C VAL A 375 17.52 -11.54 13.62
N GLU A 376 18.19 -12.34 12.79
CA GLU A 376 19.51 -12.89 13.11
C GLU A 376 20.61 -11.84 13.05
N TYR A 377 20.54 -10.89 12.12
CA TYR A 377 21.56 -9.85 12.01
C TYR A 377 21.28 -8.55 12.76
N GLN A 378 20.19 -8.50 13.53
CA GLN A 378 19.98 -7.43 14.50
C GLN A 378 21.12 -7.44 15.52
N GLU A 379 21.78 -6.30 15.70
CA GLU A 379 22.88 -6.21 16.67
C GLU A 379 22.33 -6.32 18.10
N ARG A 380 22.84 -7.30 18.86
CA ARG A 380 22.52 -7.49 20.28
C ARG A 380 23.76 -7.46 21.18
N PRO A 381 24.68 -6.47 21.02
CA PRO A 381 25.90 -6.41 21.80
C PRO A 381 25.61 -6.20 23.29
N VAL A 382 26.27 -7.00 24.12
CA VAL A 382 26.25 -6.89 25.58
C VAL A 382 27.68 -6.76 26.11
N ARG A 383 27.85 -5.97 27.17
CA ARG A 383 29.09 -5.89 27.95
C ARG A 383 29.25 -7.18 28.78
N PRO A 384 30.47 -7.51 29.26
CA PRO A 384 30.69 -8.69 30.10
C PRO A 384 29.84 -8.72 31.38
N ASN A 385 29.45 -7.55 31.90
CA ASN A 385 28.56 -7.40 33.06
C ASN A 385 27.06 -7.58 32.73
N GLY A 386 26.71 -7.99 31.51
CA GLY A 386 25.34 -8.19 31.06
C GLY A 386 24.59 -6.93 30.62
N GLN A 387 25.18 -5.74 30.74
CA GLN A 387 24.56 -4.50 30.26
C GLN A 387 24.54 -4.46 28.74
N ARG A 388 23.40 -4.07 28.15
CA ARG A 388 23.29 -3.85 26.71
C ARG A 388 24.18 -2.68 26.30
N ARG A 389 24.89 -2.81 25.18
CA ARG A 389 25.57 -1.66 24.57
C ARG A 389 24.57 -0.77 23.84
N HIS A 390 24.93 0.47 23.58
CA HIS A 390 24.02 1.44 22.96
C HIS A 390 23.55 1.05 21.54
N ALA A 391 24.30 0.19 20.83
CA ALA A 391 23.91 -0.33 19.52
C ALA A 391 22.88 -1.48 19.58
N TYR A 392 22.53 -1.98 20.77
CA TYR A 392 21.55 -3.07 20.94
C TYR A 392 20.20 -2.74 20.33
N GLY A 393 19.67 -3.64 19.52
CA GLY A 393 18.37 -3.50 18.85
C GLY A 393 18.46 -2.86 17.47
N SER A 394 19.60 -2.30 17.08
CA SER A 394 19.77 -1.66 15.77
C SER A 394 20.25 -2.62 14.69
N TRP A 395 20.22 -2.17 13.44
CA TRP A 395 20.79 -2.88 12.31
C TRP A 395 21.95 -2.09 11.67
N PRO A 396 23.12 -2.71 11.47
CA PRO A 396 24.25 -2.05 10.85
C PRO A 396 23.95 -1.66 9.39
N PRO A 397 24.42 -0.50 8.93
CA PRO A 397 24.24 -0.07 7.56
C PRO A 397 25.16 -0.82 6.60
N PHE A 398 24.58 -1.71 5.80
CA PHE A 398 25.30 -2.42 4.75
C PHE A 398 25.07 -1.81 3.36
N GLY A 399 25.70 -2.41 2.35
CA GLY A 399 25.34 -2.19 0.97
C GLY A 399 26.46 -1.71 0.05
N LEU A 400 26.43 -2.25 -1.16
CA LEU A 400 27.22 -1.87 -2.33
C LEU A 400 26.27 -1.67 -3.50
N LYS A 401 26.70 -0.96 -4.55
CA LYS A 401 25.90 -0.74 -5.79
C LYS A 401 24.47 -0.21 -5.52
N TRP A 402 23.43 -1.05 -5.61
CA TRP A 402 22.03 -0.66 -5.38
C TRP A 402 21.65 -0.61 -3.89
N GLY A 403 22.40 -1.30 -3.02
CA GLY A 403 22.22 -1.25 -1.57
C GLY A 403 22.83 -0.03 -0.89
N LYS A 404 23.29 0.98 -1.64
CA LYS A 404 23.92 2.19 -1.07
C LYS A 404 23.04 2.96 -0.09
N TRP A 405 21.75 2.69 -0.02
CA TRP A 405 20.84 3.28 0.96
C TRP A 405 21.29 3.08 2.40
N GLY A 406 21.92 1.96 2.78
CA GLY A 406 22.51 1.84 4.12
C GLY A 406 23.67 2.83 4.33
N LYS A 407 24.54 3.02 3.33
CA LYS A 407 25.66 3.99 3.39
C LYS A 407 25.20 5.45 3.32
N MET A 408 24.10 5.72 2.64
CA MET A 408 23.50 7.05 2.53
C MET A 408 22.63 7.34 3.75
N GLY A 409 21.73 6.47 4.17
CA GLY A 409 20.86 6.72 5.31
C GLY A 409 21.49 6.44 6.68
N GLY A 410 22.61 5.72 6.70
CA GLY A 410 23.27 5.27 7.92
C GLY A 410 22.44 4.28 8.72
N ARG A 411 22.86 4.04 9.97
CA ARG A 411 22.19 3.11 10.90
C ARG A 411 20.75 3.52 11.22
N ILE A 412 20.41 4.81 11.15
CA ILE A 412 19.03 5.30 11.27
C ILE A 412 18.15 4.64 10.21
N TYR A 413 18.54 4.72 8.93
CA TYR A 413 17.80 4.12 7.83
C TYR A 413 17.67 2.61 7.99
N SER A 414 18.80 1.91 8.17
CA SER A 414 18.79 0.44 8.24
C SER A 414 17.97 -0.05 9.43
N THR A 415 17.96 0.67 10.55
CA THR A 415 17.11 0.32 11.70
C THR A 415 15.64 0.59 11.38
N ALA A 416 15.29 1.78 10.91
CA ALA A 416 13.91 2.14 10.62
C ALA A 416 13.28 1.20 9.57
N ILE A 417 13.96 0.97 8.43
CA ILE A 417 13.37 0.15 7.36
C ILE A 417 13.24 -1.33 7.72
N ASN A 418 14.15 -1.88 8.54
CA ASN A 418 14.02 -3.26 9.02
C ASN A 418 12.91 -3.40 10.06
N VAL A 419 12.72 -2.41 10.92
CA VAL A 419 11.55 -2.34 11.81
C VAL A 419 10.27 -2.33 10.97
N LEU A 420 10.14 -1.43 10.01
CA LEU A 420 8.98 -1.38 9.10
C LEU A 420 8.74 -2.69 8.35
N THR A 421 9.82 -3.39 7.98
CA THR A 421 9.75 -4.69 7.29
C THR A 421 9.19 -5.77 8.21
N LEU A 422 9.55 -5.77 9.50
CA LEU A 422 9.05 -6.71 10.50
C LEU A 422 7.64 -6.36 11.01
N GLU A 423 7.16 -5.14 10.79
CA GLU A 423 5.81 -4.71 11.14
C GLU A 423 4.74 -5.14 10.13
N VAL A 424 5.13 -5.63 8.95
CA VAL A 424 4.23 -5.93 7.83
C VAL A 424 3.01 -6.77 8.23
N TYR A 425 3.18 -7.67 9.21
CA TYR A 425 2.13 -8.58 9.68
C TYR A 425 0.88 -7.86 10.20
N TYR A 426 1.04 -6.69 10.81
CA TYR A 426 -0.06 -5.93 11.42
C TYR A 426 -0.17 -4.52 10.86
N ARG A 427 0.86 -4.03 10.17
CA ARG A 427 0.88 -2.68 9.62
C ARG A 427 -0.10 -2.49 8.47
N TYR A 428 -0.32 -3.54 7.67
CA TYR A 428 -1.16 -3.52 6.47
C TYR A 428 -2.21 -4.63 6.47
N VAL A 429 -3.36 -4.35 5.85
CA VAL A 429 -4.32 -5.39 5.48
C VAL A 429 -3.92 -5.90 4.08
N PRO A 430 -3.68 -7.22 3.89
CA PRO A 430 -3.37 -7.74 2.57
C PRO A 430 -4.45 -7.40 1.54
N THR A 431 -4.06 -7.13 0.29
CA THR A 431 -5.02 -6.67 -0.73
C THR A 431 -6.00 -7.76 -1.11
N TYR A 432 -5.62 -9.04 -0.98
CA TYR A 432 -6.56 -10.15 -1.15
C TYR A 432 -7.64 -10.25 -0.06
N LEU A 433 -7.55 -9.43 0.99
CA LEU A 433 -8.61 -9.26 2.00
C LEU A 433 -9.33 -7.91 1.85
N SER A 434 -8.82 -7.02 0.99
CA SER A 434 -9.42 -5.73 0.68
C SER A 434 -10.36 -5.88 -0.53
N PRO A 435 -11.54 -5.24 -0.53
CA PRO A 435 -12.49 -5.33 -1.66
C PRO A 435 -11.96 -4.69 -2.96
N HIS A 436 -11.07 -3.70 -2.86
CA HIS A 436 -10.43 -3.08 -4.01
C HIS A 436 -9.07 -2.47 -3.60
N GLY A 437 -8.22 -2.22 -4.59
CA GLY A 437 -7.02 -1.41 -4.42
C GLY A 437 -7.36 0.08 -4.42
N LEU A 438 -6.40 0.90 -4.87
CA LEU A 438 -6.53 2.34 -5.07
C LEU A 438 -7.68 2.71 -6.02
N ILE A 439 -8.00 1.83 -6.98
CA ILE A 439 -9.08 2.00 -7.95
C ILE A 439 -10.25 1.07 -7.61
N GLY A 440 -11.37 1.66 -7.22
CA GLY A 440 -12.65 0.99 -7.05
C GLY A 440 -13.53 1.05 -8.30
N PRO A 441 -14.72 0.41 -8.27
CA PRO A 441 -15.65 0.40 -9.41
C PRO A 441 -16.06 1.80 -9.88
N ARG A 442 -16.20 2.75 -8.94
CA ARG A 442 -16.60 4.14 -9.24
C ARG A 442 -15.52 4.86 -10.03
N GLU A 443 -14.27 4.78 -9.57
CA GLU A 443 -13.12 5.41 -10.22
C GLU A 443 -12.86 4.79 -11.59
N LEU A 444 -12.99 3.45 -11.70
CA LEU A 444 -12.83 2.75 -12.98
C LEU A 444 -13.94 3.12 -13.97
N ARG A 445 -15.19 3.24 -13.52
CA ARG A 445 -16.29 3.70 -14.36
C ARG A 445 -16.07 5.12 -14.85
N ALA A 446 -15.68 6.05 -13.96
CA ALA A 446 -15.39 7.42 -14.35
C ALA A 446 -14.27 7.50 -15.41
N TYR A 447 -13.28 6.60 -15.34
CA TYR A 447 -12.28 6.46 -16.39
C TYR A 447 -12.87 6.03 -17.73
N VAL A 448 -13.76 5.04 -17.76
CA VAL A 448 -14.44 4.63 -19.01
C VAL A 448 -15.32 5.76 -19.57
N GLU A 449 -16.08 6.44 -18.71
CA GLU A 449 -16.94 7.57 -19.09
C GLU A 449 -16.16 8.79 -19.60
N SER A 450 -14.86 8.89 -19.32
CA SER A 450 -14.00 9.95 -19.87
C SER A 450 -13.75 9.81 -21.38
N ALA A 451 -14.01 8.63 -21.95
CA ALA A 451 -13.94 8.37 -23.38
C ALA A 451 -15.36 8.29 -23.99
N PRO A 452 -15.55 8.75 -25.23
CA PRO A 452 -16.78 8.51 -25.98
C PRO A 452 -17.12 7.02 -26.05
N GLU A 453 -18.41 6.67 -26.03
CA GLU A 453 -18.87 5.27 -26.02
C GLU A 453 -18.29 4.43 -27.18
N ALA A 454 -18.12 5.03 -28.37
CA ALA A 454 -17.51 4.37 -29.52
C ALA A 454 -16.04 3.93 -29.31
N GLN A 455 -15.36 4.46 -28.27
CA GLN A 455 -13.99 4.12 -27.89
C GLN A 455 -13.92 3.19 -26.68
N TRP A 456 -15.05 2.80 -26.11
CA TRP A 456 -15.07 1.92 -24.93
C TRP A 456 -14.41 0.56 -25.19
N LYS A 457 -14.48 0.06 -26.42
CA LYS A 457 -13.76 -1.16 -26.82
C LYS A 457 -12.24 -1.06 -26.62
N ASP A 458 -11.66 0.14 -26.72
CA ASP A 458 -10.22 0.36 -26.68
C ASP A 458 -9.71 0.42 -25.22
N VAL A 459 -10.59 0.71 -24.26
CA VAL A 459 -10.25 0.72 -22.81
C VAL A 459 -10.54 -0.61 -22.12
N LEU A 460 -11.31 -1.51 -22.74
CA LEU A 460 -11.65 -2.83 -22.18
C LEU A 460 -10.46 -3.65 -21.66
N PRO A 461 -9.32 -3.76 -22.38
CA PRO A 461 -8.18 -4.51 -21.87
C PRO A 461 -7.65 -3.97 -20.54
N ARG A 462 -7.77 -2.65 -20.32
CA ARG A 462 -7.39 -2.01 -19.07
C ARG A 462 -8.42 -2.26 -17.98
N VAL A 463 -9.71 -2.16 -18.31
CA VAL A 463 -10.83 -2.46 -17.39
C VAL A 463 -10.74 -3.91 -16.88
N ALA A 464 -10.58 -4.88 -17.77
CA ALA A 464 -10.53 -6.30 -17.45
C ALA A 464 -9.30 -6.72 -16.62
N ARG A 465 -8.27 -5.87 -16.55
CA ARG A 465 -7.07 -6.12 -15.76
C ARG A 465 -7.25 -5.89 -14.26
N PHE A 466 -8.30 -5.15 -13.87
CA PHE A 466 -8.62 -4.95 -12.46
C PHE A 466 -9.28 -6.18 -11.84
N HIS A 467 -9.16 -6.30 -10.51
CA HIS A 467 -9.80 -7.34 -9.71
C HIS A 467 -11.30 -7.48 -10.06
N PRO A 468 -11.89 -8.70 -10.05
CA PRO A 468 -13.32 -8.91 -10.37
C PRO A 468 -14.26 -7.96 -9.64
N ASP A 469 -14.02 -7.74 -8.34
CA ASP A 469 -14.85 -6.83 -7.51
C ASP A 469 -14.83 -5.38 -8.02
N THR A 470 -13.77 -4.99 -8.74
CA THR A 470 -13.64 -3.67 -9.38
C THR A 470 -14.19 -3.67 -10.81
N CYS A 471 -13.83 -4.67 -11.62
CA CYS A 471 -14.12 -4.65 -13.06
C CYS A 471 -15.49 -5.22 -13.43
N GLU A 472 -15.99 -6.25 -12.74
CA GLU A 472 -17.25 -6.92 -13.09
C GLU A 472 -18.45 -5.95 -13.05
N PRO A 473 -18.63 -5.08 -12.03
CA PRO A 473 -19.71 -4.09 -12.03
C PRO A 473 -19.63 -3.11 -13.20
N VAL A 474 -18.42 -2.71 -13.60
CA VAL A 474 -18.21 -1.79 -14.73
C VAL A 474 -18.50 -2.50 -16.05
N LEU A 475 -18.06 -3.74 -16.21
CA LEU A 475 -18.32 -4.54 -17.40
C LEU A 475 -19.81 -4.87 -17.56
N LEU A 476 -20.53 -5.13 -16.47
CA LEU A 476 -21.99 -5.31 -16.50
C LEU A 476 -22.70 -4.05 -16.98
N TRP A 477 -22.27 -2.87 -16.52
CA TRP A 477 -22.79 -1.60 -17.04
C TRP A 477 -22.43 -1.38 -18.52
N MET A 478 -21.22 -1.76 -18.95
CA MET A 478 -20.81 -1.70 -20.36
C MET A 478 -21.58 -2.71 -21.25
N LEU A 479 -22.16 -3.77 -20.68
CA LEU A 479 -23.00 -4.72 -21.41
C LEU A 479 -24.31 -4.09 -21.92
N ASP A 480 -24.76 -3.00 -21.29
CA ASP A 480 -25.91 -2.21 -21.72
C ASP A 480 -25.56 -1.12 -22.74
N SER A 481 -24.28 -1.04 -23.15
CA SER A 481 -23.81 -0.08 -24.15
C SER A 481 -24.61 -0.18 -25.44
N SER A 482 -24.88 0.96 -26.06
CA SER A 482 -25.49 1.07 -27.39
C SER A 482 -24.52 0.62 -28.49
N ASP A 483 -23.21 0.82 -28.29
CA ASP A 483 -22.16 0.41 -29.21
C ASP A 483 -21.96 -1.12 -29.21
N ALA A 484 -22.08 -1.74 -30.38
CA ALA A 484 -22.03 -3.19 -30.51
C ALA A 484 -20.65 -3.78 -30.20
N ALA A 485 -19.56 -3.05 -30.45
CA ALA A 485 -18.21 -3.53 -30.21
C ALA A 485 -17.85 -3.45 -28.71
N ALA A 486 -18.24 -2.37 -28.04
CA ALA A 486 -18.12 -2.21 -26.60
C ALA A 486 -18.93 -3.30 -25.87
N ARG A 487 -20.20 -3.48 -26.25
CA ARG A 487 -21.09 -4.50 -25.68
C ARG A 487 -20.57 -5.91 -25.86
N LEU A 488 -20.13 -6.29 -27.07
CA LEU A 488 -19.55 -7.61 -27.32
C LEU A 488 -18.24 -7.80 -26.53
N GLY A 489 -17.38 -6.79 -26.50
CA GLY A 489 -16.14 -6.85 -25.75
C GLY A 489 -16.39 -7.04 -24.24
N ALA A 490 -17.32 -6.28 -23.66
CA ALA A 490 -17.75 -6.46 -22.27
C ALA A 490 -18.30 -7.86 -22.02
N ALA A 491 -19.13 -8.40 -22.92
CA ALA A 491 -19.63 -9.77 -22.82
C ALA A 491 -18.51 -10.82 -22.86
N ILE A 492 -17.48 -10.64 -23.70
CA ILE A 492 -16.33 -11.55 -23.73
C ILE A 492 -15.59 -11.52 -22.40
N GLU A 493 -15.26 -10.33 -21.88
CA GLU A 493 -14.52 -10.23 -20.60
C GLU A 493 -15.35 -10.78 -19.43
N LEU A 494 -16.67 -10.48 -19.37
CA LEU A 494 -17.59 -11.07 -18.41
C LEU A 494 -17.65 -12.59 -18.51
N GLY A 495 -17.72 -13.15 -19.71
CA GLY A 495 -17.70 -14.60 -19.91
C GLY A 495 -16.36 -15.22 -19.50
N MET A 496 -15.25 -14.53 -19.72
CA MET A 496 -13.93 -14.96 -19.21
C MET A 496 -13.84 -14.91 -17.69
N LEU A 497 -14.56 -13.99 -17.03
CA LEU A 497 -14.76 -13.98 -15.58
C LEU A 497 -15.75 -15.06 -15.11
N GLY A 498 -16.46 -15.73 -16.03
CA GLY A 498 -17.49 -16.70 -15.68
C GLY A 498 -18.82 -16.07 -15.26
N SER A 499 -19.10 -14.84 -15.69
CA SER A 499 -20.35 -14.15 -15.40
C SER A 499 -21.47 -14.61 -16.37
N PRO A 500 -22.51 -15.33 -15.92
CA PRO A 500 -23.56 -15.88 -16.79
C PRO A 500 -24.38 -14.82 -17.52
N GLN A 501 -24.37 -13.58 -17.04
CA GLN A 501 -24.98 -12.42 -17.67
C GLN A 501 -24.44 -12.18 -19.09
N ALA A 502 -23.20 -12.62 -19.37
CA ALA A 502 -22.62 -12.58 -20.71
C ALA A 502 -23.25 -13.56 -21.70
N LYS A 503 -23.84 -14.68 -21.24
CA LYS A 503 -24.23 -15.82 -22.09
C LYS A 503 -25.16 -15.40 -23.22
N ARG A 504 -26.16 -14.57 -22.92
CA ARG A 504 -27.13 -14.09 -23.91
C ARG A 504 -26.46 -13.34 -25.07
N GLU A 505 -25.55 -12.41 -24.76
CA GLU A 505 -24.88 -11.61 -25.80
C GLU A 505 -23.86 -12.45 -26.57
N LEU A 506 -23.11 -13.31 -25.89
CA LEU A 506 -22.14 -14.22 -26.53
C LEU A 506 -22.83 -15.20 -27.50
N THR A 507 -23.94 -15.82 -27.09
CA THR A 507 -24.71 -16.71 -27.97
C THR A 507 -25.35 -15.95 -29.14
N ARG A 508 -25.83 -14.72 -28.92
CA ARG A 508 -26.37 -13.88 -30.00
C ARG A 508 -25.33 -13.58 -31.08
N GLN A 509 -24.07 -13.41 -30.69
CA GLN A 509 -22.98 -12.97 -31.56
C GLN A 509 -22.15 -14.14 -32.13
N SER A 510 -22.24 -15.34 -31.56
CA SER A 510 -21.44 -16.50 -31.96
C SER A 510 -21.67 -16.93 -33.41
N GLY A 511 -22.91 -16.82 -33.90
CA GLY A 511 -23.27 -17.22 -35.27
C GLY A 511 -22.67 -16.34 -36.36
N SER A 512 -22.33 -15.09 -36.05
CA SER A 512 -21.76 -14.12 -37.01
C SER A 512 -20.26 -13.83 -36.77
N ALA A 513 -19.69 -14.29 -35.67
CA ALA A 513 -18.30 -14.04 -35.33
C ALA A 513 -17.34 -14.89 -36.19
N VAL A 514 -16.18 -14.30 -36.53
CA VAL A 514 -15.13 -14.98 -37.30
C VAL A 514 -13.75 -14.77 -36.68
N GLY A 515 -12.81 -15.65 -37.02
CA GLY A 515 -11.40 -15.54 -36.61
C GLY A 515 -11.20 -15.46 -35.10
N ALA A 516 -10.36 -14.53 -34.66
CA ALA A 516 -10.00 -14.36 -33.24
C ALA A 516 -11.20 -14.04 -32.34
N VAL A 517 -12.19 -13.29 -32.85
CA VAL A 517 -13.40 -12.95 -32.08
C VAL A 517 -14.21 -14.20 -31.77
N ARG A 518 -14.42 -15.07 -32.77
CA ARG A 518 -15.12 -16.35 -32.58
C ARG A 518 -14.42 -17.22 -31.55
N LEU A 519 -13.09 -17.35 -31.64
CA LEU A 519 -12.30 -18.13 -30.69
C LEU A 519 -12.49 -17.62 -29.24
N ARG A 520 -12.47 -16.30 -29.04
CA ARG A 520 -12.69 -15.72 -27.71
C ARG A 520 -14.12 -15.94 -27.20
N ILE A 521 -15.12 -15.85 -28.06
CA ILE A 521 -16.52 -16.14 -27.70
C ILE A 521 -16.67 -17.62 -27.31
N GLU A 522 -16.10 -18.54 -28.09
CA GLU A 522 -16.13 -19.98 -27.80
C GLU A 522 -15.43 -20.30 -26.47
N GLN A 523 -14.27 -19.68 -26.19
CA GLN A 523 -13.58 -19.80 -24.90
C GLN A 523 -14.43 -19.29 -23.74
N ALA A 524 -15.06 -18.12 -23.90
CA ALA A 524 -15.92 -17.53 -22.90
C ALA A 524 -17.16 -18.40 -22.63
N LEU A 525 -17.83 -18.90 -23.67
CA LEU A 525 -18.96 -19.82 -23.54
C LEU A 525 -18.55 -21.15 -22.89
N GLY A 526 -17.39 -21.70 -23.27
CA GLY A 526 -16.85 -22.92 -22.65
C GLY A 526 -16.64 -22.76 -21.14
N ARG A 527 -16.06 -21.63 -20.71
CA ARG A 527 -15.92 -21.32 -19.27
C ARG A 527 -17.27 -21.22 -18.55
N LEU A 528 -18.27 -20.62 -19.19
CA LEU A 528 -19.61 -20.51 -18.61
C LEU A 528 -20.30 -21.87 -18.48
N ASP A 529 -20.13 -22.75 -19.46
CA ASP A 529 -20.71 -24.08 -19.43
C ASP A 529 -20.04 -24.96 -18.35
N GLU A 530 -18.71 -24.91 -18.21
CA GLU A 530 -17.97 -25.56 -17.12
C GLU A 530 -18.46 -25.11 -15.74
N GLN A 531 -18.71 -23.82 -15.56
CA GLN A 531 -19.20 -23.28 -14.28
C GLN A 531 -20.66 -23.62 -14.01
N SER A 532 -21.51 -23.63 -15.04
CA SER A 532 -22.93 -23.98 -14.89
C SER A 532 -23.17 -25.43 -14.42
N ALA A 533 -22.20 -26.33 -14.65
CA ALA A 533 -22.23 -27.70 -14.16
C ALA A 533 -21.98 -27.82 -12.64
N GLN A 534 -21.51 -26.76 -11.99
CA GLN A 534 -21.13 -26.76 -10.57
C GLN A 534 -22.33 -26.35 -9.70
N ARG A 535 -22.84 -27.28 -8.87
CA ARG A 535 -24.11 -27.10 -8.12
C ARG A 535 -23.94 -26.74 -6.64
N THR A 536 -22.82 -27.10 -6.02
CA THR A 536 -22.55 -26.90 -4.59
C THR A 536 -21.38 -25.94 -4.42
N TYR A 537 -21.34 -25.13 -3.37
CA TYR A 537 -20.12 -24.46 -2.92
C TYR A 537 -19.64 -25.16 -1.63
N GLY A 538 -18.59 -24.63 -1.02
CA GLY A 538 -18.11 -25.09 0.28
C GLY A 538 -19.04 -24.68 1.42
N SER A 539 -18.45 -24.48 2.59
CA SER A 539 -19.17 -24.05 3.78
C SER A 539 -18.91 -22.58 4.10
N VAL A 540 -19.84 -21.98 4.84
CA VAL A 540 -19.67 -20.67 5.47
C VAL A 540 -18.49 -20.75 6.43
N THR A 541 -17.46 -19.95 6.21
CA THR A 541 -16.25 -19.94 7.04
C THR A 541 -16.32 -18.90 8.15
N ARG A 542 -16.92 -17.74 7.87
CA ARG A 542 -17.06 -16.65 8.84
C ARG A 542 -18.35 -15.89 8.59
N VAL A 543 -19.02 -15.48 9.66
CA VAL A 543 -20.21 -14.63 9.61
C VAL A 543 -19.87 -13.28 10.24
N ASN A 544 -20.32 -12.19 9.61
CA ASN A 544 -20.30 -10.85 10.16
C ASN A 544 -21.74 -10.33 10.26
N ASP A 545 -22.35 -10.54 11.42
CA ASP A 545 -23.74 -10.16 11.68
C ASP A 545 -23.95 -8.65 11.61
N ALA A 546 -22.96 -7.85 12.02
CA ALA A 546 -23.04 -6.39 11.99
C ALA A 546 -23.10 -5.84 10.56
N ALA A 547 -22.42 -6.49 9.62
CA ALA A 547 -22.44 -6.14 8.21
C ALA A 547 -23.53 -6.89 7.42
N GLY A 548 -24.25 -7.83 8.04
CA GLY A 548 -25.22 -8.69 7.36
C GLY A 548 -24.59 -9.55 6.26
N MET A 549 -23.35 -10.02 6.44
CA MET A 549 -22.61 -10.77 5.42
C MET A 549 -21.96 -12.03 5.98
N PHE A 550 -21.58 -12.95 5.09
CA PHE A 550 -20.69 -14.07 5.43
C PHE A 550 -19.66 -14.35 4.33
N LEU A 551 -18.60 -15.06 4.72
CA LEU A 551 -17.60 -15.64 3.83
C LEU A 551 -17.87 -17.13 3.64
N PHE A 552 -17.65 -17.65 2.45
CA PHE A 552 -17.77 -19.08 2.18
C PHE A 552 -16.71 -19.56 1.19
N GLU A 553 -16.32 -20.83 1.34
CA GLU A 553 -15.36 -21.48 0.46
C GLU A 553 -15.98 -21.83 -0.89
N LEU A 554 -15.19 -21.69 -1.94
CA LEU A 554 -15.52 -22.02 -3.31
C LEU A 554 -14.96 -23.38 -3.73
N HIS A 555 -13.93 -23.91 -3.06
CA HIS A 555 -13.23 -25.16 -3.44
C HIS A 555 -12.90 -25.25 -4.94
N GLY A 556 -12.22 -24.24 -5.47
CA GLY A 556 -11.88 -24.12 -6.89
C GLY A 556 -13.05 -23.81 -7.82
N ARG A 557 -14.25 -23.53 -7.30
CA ARG A 557 -15.44 -23.16 -8.09
C ARG A 557 -15.54 -21.64 -8.24
N ALA A 558 -16.34 -21.17 -9.19
CA ALA A 558 -16.59 -19.74 -9.35
C ALA A 558 -18.01 -19.38 -8.86
N ALA A 559 -18.13 -18.29 -8.11
CA ALA A 559 -19.42 -17.70 -7.72
C ALA A 559 -19.47 -16.26 -8.24
N TYR A 560 -20.49 -15.78 -8.96
CA TYR A 560 -20.49 -14.48 -9.68
C TYR A 560 -21.07 -13.29 -8.93
N TYR A 561 -20.65 -12.08 -9.31
CA TYR A 561 -21.16 -10.87 -8.68
C TYR A 561 -22.68 -10.78 -8.90
N GLY A 562 -23.43 -10.57 -7.82
CA GLY A 562 -24.88 -10.57 -7.83
C GLY A 562 -25.53 -11.97 -7.86
N GLN A 563 -24.76 -13.06 -7.83
CA GLN A 563 -25.31 -14.42 -7.75
C GLN A 563 -26.10 -14.61 -6.46
N THR A 564 -27.30 -15.15 -6.56
CA THR A 564 -27.99 -15.68 -5.38
C THR A 564 -27.43 -17.06 -5.05
N VAL A 565 -26.96 -17.22 -3.82
CA VAL A 565 -26.59 -18.50 -3.22
C VAL A 565 -27.55 -18.84 -2.09
N HIS A 566 -27.77 -20.13 -1.87
CA HIS A 566 -28.61 -20.63 -0.78
C HIS A 566 -27.73 -21.24 0.31
N VAL A 567 -28.13 -21.02 1.56
CA VAL A 567 -27.47 -21.56 2.74
C VAL A 567 -28.30 -22.73 3.23
N ILE A 568 -27.65 -23.88 3.43
CA ILE A 568 -28.25 -25.14 3.85
C ILE A 568 -27.67 -25.55 5.21
N ARG A 569 -28.54 -25.78 6.19
CA ARG A 569 -28.17 -26.30 7.51
C ARG A 569 -28.89 -27.62 7.74
N ASP A 570 -28.15 -28.66 8.09
CA ASP A 570 -28.70 -29.99 8.38
C ASP A 570 -29.64 -30.53 7.29
N GLY A 571 -29.34 -30.20 6.03
CA GLY A 571 -30.14 -30.61 4.86
C GLY A 571 -31.34 -29.70 4.52
N ALA A 572 -31.67 -28.72 5.36
CA ALA A 572 -32.79 -27.80 5.16
C ALA A 572 -32.31 -26.39 4.75
N ALA A 573 -33.18 -25.64 4.05
CA ALA A 573 -32.91 -24.25 3.70
C ALA A 573 -32.82 -23.38 4.97
N ALA A 574 -31.65 -22.76 5.17
CA ALA A 574 -31.33 -21.91 6.32
C ALA A 574 -31.28 -20.41 5.96
N GLY A 575 -31.19 -20.09 4.67
CA GLY A 575 -31.19 -18.71 4.18
C GLY A 575 -30.81 -18.59 2.71
N SER A 576 -30.72 -17.34 2.25
CA SER A 576 -30.18 -16.98 0.95
C SER A 576 -29.31 -15.74 1.06
N ALA A 577 -28.37 -15.58 0.14
CA ALA A 577 -27.46 -14.45 0.12
C ALA A 577 -27.06 -14.10 -1.31
N ARG A 578 -26.71 -12.84 -1.52
CA ARG A 578 -26.22 -12.33 -2.79
C ARG A 578 -24.71 -12.20 -2.71
N VAL A 579 -23.99 -12.85 -3.62
CA VAL A 579 -22.54 -12.75 -3.71
C VAL A 579 -22.17 -11.33 -4.11
N ASP A 580 -21.42 -10.65 -3.26
CA ASP A 580 -20.97 -9.27 -3.49
C ASP A 580 -19.47 -9.22 -3.80
N ARG A 581 -18.69 -10.24 -3.42
CA ARG A 581 -17.23 -10.23 -3.58
C ARG A 581 -16.65 -11.60 -3.89
N ARG A 582 -15.60 -11.62 -4.72
CA ARG A 582 -14.80 -12.79 -5.12
C ARG A 582 -13.36 -12.59 -4.71
N PHE A 583 -12.84 -13.33 -3.74
CA PHE A 583 -11.42 -13.25 -3.40
C PHE A 583 -10.61 -14.15 -4.34
N SER A 584 -9.98 -13.52 -5.33
CA SER A 584 -9.24 -14.14 -6.44
C SER A 584 -8.10 -15.10 -6.05
N SER A 585 -7.60 -15.07 -4.81
CA SER A 585 -6.43 -15.87 -4.40
C SER A 585 -6.70 -16.98 -3.38
N HIS A 586 -7.93 -17.14 -2.88
CA HIS A 586 -8.20 -18.03 -1.74
C HIS A 586 -9.40 -18.97 -1.87
N ASP A 587 -10.03 -19.11 -3.04
CA ASP A 587 -11.28 -19.88 -3.17
C ASP A 587 -12.32 -19.44 -2.12
N VAL A 588 -12.50 -18.13 -1.90
CA VAL A 588 -13.49 -17.59 -0.96
C VAL A 588 -14.30 -16.51 -1.64
N ALA A 589 -15.58 -16.44 -1.33
CA ALA A 589 -16.47 -15.35 -1.71
C ALA A 589 -17.14 -14.75 -0.48
N ALA A 590 -17.51 -13.47 -0.57
CA ALA A 590 -18.39 -12.83 0.42
C ALA A 590 -19.78 -12.64 -0.17
N ALA A 591 -20.80 -12.90 0.65
CA ALA A 591 -22.19 -12.70 0.27
C ALA A 591 -22.95 -11.91 1.35
N THR A 592 -23.75 -10.93 0.93
CA THR A 592 -24.74 -10.26 1.79
C THR A 592 -25.97 -11.14 1.96
N VAL A 593 -26.34 -11.37 3.20
CA VAL A 593 -27.53 -12.13 3.58
C VAL A 593 -28.77 -11.40 3.08
N LEU A 594 -29.56 -12.06 2.24
CA LEU A 594 -30.85 -11.58 1.80
C LEU A 594 -31.93 -12.04 2.80
N GLU A 595 -31.86 -13.31 3.20
CA GLU A 595 -32.81 -13.92 4.12
C GLU A 595 -32.12 -14.97 5.01
N GLY A 596 -32.63 -15.14 6.23
CA GLY A 596 -32.16 -16.15 7.18
C GLY A 596 -30.98 -15.68 8.05
N ALA A 597 -30.38 -16.62 8.77
CA ALA A 597 -29.27 -16.37 9.68
C ALA A 597 -28.18 -17.45 9.50
N PRO A 598 -27.29 -17.28 8.50
CA PRO A 598 -26.19 -18.20 8.23
C PRO A 598 -25.26 -18.36 9.44
N ARG A 599 -24.67 -19.54 9.60
CA ARG A 599 -23.70 -19.87 10.66
C ARG A 599 -22.47 -20.49 10.03
N ALA A 600 -21.32 -20.31 10.70
CA ALA A 600 -20.11 -21.02 10.31
C ALA A 600 -20.36 -22.54 10.26
N GLY A 601 -19.92 -23.19 9.19
CA GLY A 601 -20.17 -24.60 8.89
C GLY A 601 -21.43 -24.88 8.05
N ASP A 602 -22.35 -23.91 7.88
CA ASP A 602 -23.49 -24.10 6.98
C ASP A 602 -23.00 -24.29 5.54
N MET A 603 -23.65 -25.17 4.78
CA MET A 603 -23.29 -25.45 3.38
C MET A 603 -23.86 -24.38 2.46
N VAL A 604 -23.09 -23.94 1.46
CA VAL A 604 -23.55 -22.97 0.47
C VAL A 604 -23.77 -23.67 -0.86
N VAL A 605 -24.88 -23.37 -1.55
CA VAL A 605 -25.21 -23.96 -2.86
C VAL A 605 -25.64 -22.90 -3.86
N GLY A 606 -25.40 -23.16 -5.15
CA GLY A 606 -25.83 -22.25 -6.23
C GLY A 606 -27.35 -22.35 -6.49
N GLU A 607 -27.90 -21.32 -7.13
CA GLU A 607 -29.33 -21.18 -7.45
C GLU A 607 -29.92 -22.39 -8.21
N SER A 608 -29.13 -23.08 -9.06
CA SER A 608 -29.59 -24.26 -9.82
C SER A 608 -29.79 -25.52 -8.96
N ALA A 609 -29.28 -25.57 -7.72
CA ALA A 609 -29.38 -26.73 -6.84
C ALA A 609 -30.60 -26.71 -5.91
N ALA A 610 -31.17 -25.52 -5.64
CA ALA A 610 -32.31 -25.36 -4.74
C ALA A 610 -33.66 -25.65 -5.42
N GLY A 611 -33.76 -25.42 -6.73
CA GLY A 611 -34.97 -25.67 -7.52
C GLY A 611 -35.29 -27.15 -7.75
N GLU A 612 -34.27 -28.01 -7.88
CA GLU A 612 -34.47 -29.44 -8.20
C GLU A 612 -34.78 -30.30 -6.96
N ARG A 613 -34.38 -29.90 -5.74
CA ARG A 613 -34.75 -30.64 -4.51
C ARG A 613 -36.22 -30.50 -4.13
N ARG A 614 -36.88 -29.40 -4.51
CA ARG A 614 -38.34 -29.26 -4.32
C ARG A 614 -39.15 -30.21 -5.22
N THR A 615 -38.56 -30.75 -6.27
CA THR A 615 -39.21 -31.71 -7.18
C THR A 615 -38.94 -33.18 -6.84
N GLU A 616 -37.98 -33.48 -5.97
CA GLU A 616 -37.72 -34.85 -5.50
C GLU A 616 -38.48 -35.21 -4.21
N GLU A 617 -38.99 -34.23 -3.45
CA GLU A 617 -39.90 -34.48 -2.33
C GLU A 617 -41.39 -34.48 -2.72
N SER A 618 -41.71 -34.30 -4.00
CA SER A 618 -43.09 -34.34 -4.54
C SER A 618 -43.33 -35.48 -5.54
N LYS A 619 -42.51 -36.52 -5.53
CA LYS A 619 -42.74 -37.80 -6.20
C LYS A 619 -42.50 -38.93 -5.21
#